data_AF-A0A226DZL6-F1
#
_entry.id   AF-A0A226DZL6-F1
#
_cell.length_a   1.000
_cell.length_b   1.000
_cell.length_c   1.000
_cell.angle_alpha   90.00
_cell.angle_beta   90.00
_cell.angle_gamma   90.00
#
_symmetry.space_group_name_H-M   'P 1'
#
loop_
_entity.id
_entity.type
_entity.pdbx_description
1 polymer ?
#
loop_
_entity_poly.entity_id
_entity_poly.type
_entity_poly.pdbx_seq_one_letter_code
_entity_poly.pdbx_strand_id
1 'polypeptide(L)'
;MLLRTYVDLTSEHRNEMIRRSRHLINLDLFSCKTTQSICNYNFLNLNNPVVSTVSHPFQRNYSSSYDGVGAGEEKIGDIKEVRPEDKRIFSGIQPTGQIHLGNYFGAIKQWVKFQEEKVEGKYGECIYSVVDLHAITMPQERDSLEKSTFECVATLLACGIDPNKSILFLQSHVALHSQLSWVLGCTTTMPRLGQLPQFKEKSKTLAEVPLGLFTYPVLQSADILLYKSTHIPIGEDNFQHVQLAQHTAHRFNRIYGDTFTMPKAIMETGMWSRLRSLRKPENKMSKSEPDARSRISLMESPDEIVSKVKKAVTDFTSEVTFDPEKRPGVANLITIHSLCTGESPEEICSQAQARGLDTGKYKLVVAEALVEYLKPIRERLLDLMEDRGYLLSVLQLGAEKATEIGQPTWDKACYNVGISPQLSWLSQQKRKVKKSVSSAT
;
A
#
# COMPACT_ATOMS: atom_id res chain seq x y z
N MET A 1 45.34 41.86 21.75
CA MET A 1 46.51 41.44 20.96
C MET A 1 46.51 39.91 20.80
N LEU A 2 45.42 39.34 20.28
CA LEU A 2 45.17 37.90 20.13
C LEU A 2 44.15 37.71 19.00
N LEU A 3 44.56 38.01 17.76
CA LEU A 3 43.72 37.82 16.56
C LEU A 3 44.57 37.78 15.26
N ARG A 4 45.80 37.24 15.34
CA ARG A 4 46.72 37.12 14.19
C ARG A 4 47.37 35.74 14.01
N THR A 5 46.95 34.71 14.74
CA THR A 5 47.55 33.36 14.66
C THR A 5 46.60 32.24 14.23
N TYR A 6 45.39 32.56 13.77
CA TYR A 6 44.40 31.55 13.34
C TYR A 6 44.14 31.50 11.82
N VAL A 7 44.85 32.31 11.03
CA VAL A 7 44.63 32.41 9.56
C VAL A 7 45.70 31.67 8.75
N ASP A 8 46.85 31.32 9.32
CA ASP A 8 47.95 30.68 8.56
C ASP A 8 47.89 29.14 8.50
N LEU A 9 47.02 28.48 9.27
CA LEU A 9 46.93 27.00 9.29
C LEU A 9 46.01 26.39 8.21
N THR A 10 45.35 27.22 7.40
CA THR A 10 44.38 26.75 6.38
C THR A 10 44.89 26.84 4.94
N SER A 11 45.98 27.56 4.69
CA SER A 11 46.59 27.72 3.35
C SER A 11 47.52 26.55 3.00
N GLU A 12 48.32 26.06 3.95
CA GLU A 12 49.20 24.89 3.75
C GLU A 12 48.40 23.60 3.53
N HIS A 13 47.35 23.34 4.32
CA HIS A 13 46.48 22.18 4.13
C HIS A 13 45.70 22.21 2.81
N ARG A 14 45.31 23.39 2.34
CA ARG A 14 44.64 23.56 1.04
C ARG A 14 45.61 23.33 -0.12
N ASN A 15 46.86 23.78 0.00
CA ASN A 15 47.90 23.55 -1.01
C ASN A 15 48.37 22.08 -1.06
N GLU A 16 48.41 21.39 0.08
CA GLU A 16 48.70 19.95 0.17
C GLU A 16 47.59 19.10 -0.49
N MET A 17 46.31 19.46 -0.28
CA MET A 17 45.19 18.83 -0.98
C MET A 17 45.24 19.10 -2.50
N ILE A 18 45.56 20.32 -2.95
CA ILE A 18 45.71 20.62 -4.38
C ILE A 18 46.91 19.88 -4.99
N ARG A 19 48.01 19.68 -4.24
CA ARG A 19 49.14 18.84 -4.66
C ARG A 19 48.76 17.37 -4.80
N ARG A 20 47.99 16.81 -3.85
CA ARG A 20 47.50 15.42 -3.90
C ARG A 20 46.48 15.21 -5.03
N SER A 21 45.61 16.18 -5.29
CA SER A 21 44.67 16.14 -6.43
C SER A 21 45.40 16.22 -7.78
N ARG A 22 46.50 17.00 -7.87
CA ARG A 22 47.34 17.05 -9.09
C ARG A 22 48.20 15.79 -9.30
N HIS A 23 48.44 14.99 -8.27
CA HIS A 23 49.13 13.70 -8.39
C HIS A 23 48.17 12.59 -8.86
N LEU A 24 46.89 12.66 -8.49
CA LEU A 24 45.85 11.74 -8.99
C LEU A 24 45.41 12.06 -10.43
N ILE A 25 45.46 13.33 -10.85
CA ILE A 25 45.11 13.75 -12.23
C ILE A 25 46.25 13.48 -13.25
N ASN A 26 47.48 13.22 -12.78
CA ASN A 26 48.61 12.86 -13.66
C ASN A 26 48.89 11.36 -13.79
N LEU A 27 48.12 10.50 -13.12
CA LEU A 27 48.18 9.04 -13.28
C LEU A 27 47.21 8.50 -14.35
N ASP A 28 46.31 9.32 -14.89
CA ASP A 28 45.35 8.95 -15.94
C ASP A 28 45.67 9.54 -17.33
N LEU A 29 46.84 10.16 -17.51
CA LEU A 29 47.25 10.78 -18.79
C LEU A 29 48.51 10.18 -19.44
N PHE A 30 48.94 9.00 -19.00
CA PHE A 30 50.06 8.27 -19.61
C PHE A 30 49.71 6.80 -19.93
N SER A 31 48.70 6.59 -20.77
CA SER A 31 48.62 5.42 -21.67
C SER A 31 47.60 5.67 -22.80
N CYS A 32 47.76 6.79 -23.51
CA CYS A 32 47.12 7.01 -24.80
C CYS A 32 48.22 7.17 -25.86
N LYS A 33 48.71 6.02 -26.34
CA LYS A 33 49.27 5.78 -27.68
C LYS A 33 49.66 4.30 -27.76
N THR A 34 49.29 3.68 -28.87
CA THR A 34 49.68 2.32 -29.33
C THR A 34 48.76 1.16 -28.94
N THR A 35 47.56 1.06 -29.55
CA THR A 35 47.22 -0.08 -30.44
C THR A 35 45.89 0.17 -31.15
N GLN A 36 46.01 0.50 -32.44
CA GLN A 36 44.95 0.53 -33.41
C GLN A 36 44.79 -0.91 -33.94
N SER A 37 43.98 -1.72 -33.26
CA SER A 37 43.49 -3.02 -33.75
C SER A 37 41.99 -3.08 -33.50
N ILE A 38 41.27 -2.37 -34.36
CA ILE A 38 39.82 -2.41 -34.48
C ILE A 38 39.47 -3.54 -35.45
N CYS A 39 38.51 -4.36 -35.03
CA CYS A 39 37.64 -5.23 -35.82
C CYS A 39 38.32 -6.27 -36.72
N ASN A 40 38.47 -7.49 -36.22
CA ASN A 40 38.12 -8.69 -36.98
C ASN A 40 37.95 -9.90 -36.04
N TYR A 41 37.13 -10.85 -36.50
CA TYR A 41 36.67 -12.11 -35.89
C TYR A 41 35.35 -12.07 -35.12
N ASN A 42 34.34 -12.88 -35.45
CA ASN A 42 33.89 -13.41 -36.74
C ASN A 42 32.46 -13.88 -36.48
N PHE A 43 31.53 -13.44 -37.33
CA PHE A 43 30.25 -14.12 -37.50
C PHE A 43 30.54 -15.56 -37.94
N LEU A 44 30.13 -16.55 -37.16
CA LEU A 44 29.93 -17.90 -37.69
C LEU A 44 28.48 -18.04 -38.10
N ASN A 45 28.23 -17.61 -39.34
CA ASN A 45 27.21 -18.17 -40.21
C ASN A 45 27.78 -19.48 -40.77
N LEU A 46 27.16 -20.62 -40.46
CA LEU A 46 27.28 -21.83 -41.27
C LEU A 46 25.88 -22.43 -41.46
N ASN A 47 25.27 -22.08 -42.60
CA ASN A 47 24.33 -22.94 -43.30
C ASN A 47 25.13 -24.05 -44.00
N ASN A 48 24.92 -25.32 -43.65
CA ASN A 48 24.33 -26.35 -44.54
C ASN A 48 24.44 -27.79 -43.95
N PRO A 49 23.63 -28.75 -44.44
CA PRO A 49 22.88 -29.67 -43.60
C PRO A 49 23.55 -31.03 -43.43
N VAL A 50 23.38 -31.63 -42.25
CA VAL A 50 23.42 -33.10 -42.10
C VAL A 50 22.26 -33.52 -41.20
N VAL A 51 21.44 -34.40 -41.77
CA VAL A 51 20.30 -35.07 -41.17
C VAL A 51 20.77 -36.02 -40.08
N SER A 52 20.24 -35.89 -38.85
CA SER A 52 19.99 -37.05 -37.99
C SER A 52 18.95 -36.70 -36.92
N THR A 53 17.80 -37.34 -37.08
CA THR A 53 16.60 -37.37 -36.26
C THR A 53 16.86 -37.83 -34.82
N VAL A 54 16.41 -37.06 -33.82
CA VAL A 54 15.74 -37.62 -32.63
C VAL A 54 14.61 -36.68 -32.22
N SER A 55 13.41 -37.24 -32.30
CA SER A 55 12.08 -36.68 -32.10
C SER A 55 11.70 -36.49 -30.63
N HIS A 56 10.99 -35.39 -30.28
CA HIS A 56 9.69 -35.47 -29.60
C HIS A 56 8.91 -34.13 -29.69
N PRO A 57 7.57 -34.17 -29.76
CA PRO A 57 6.78 -33.14 -30.42
C PRO A 57 6.08 -32.21 -29.41
N PHE A 58 6.20 -30.89 -29.60
CA PHE A 58 5.22 -29.95 -29.06
C PHE A 58 5.04 -28.77 -30.01
N GLN A 59 4.42 -29.03 -31.16
CA GLN A 59 3.78 -28.00 -31.97
C GLN A 59 2.27 -28.18 -31.86
N ARG A 60 1.58 -27.16 -31.36
CA ARG A 60 0.17 -26.93 -31.69
C ARG A 60 0.00 -25.51 -32.20
N ASN A 61 -0.62 -25.47 -33.36
CA ASN A 61 -0.89 -24.35 -34.24
C ASN A 61 -1.58 -23.18 -33.53
N TYR A 62 -1.09 -21.98 -33.79
CA TYR A 62 -1.90 -20.76 -33.70
C TYR A 62 -2.80 -20.69 -34.94
N SER A 63 -4.09 -20.92 -34.75
CA SER A 63 -5.13 -20.49 -35.68
C SER A 63 -5.99 -19.45 -34.99
N SER A 64 -5.99 -18.25 -35.56
CA SER A 64 -6.86 -17.13 -35.21
C SER A 64 -8.31 -17.48 -35.52
N SER A 65 -9.17 -17.46 -34.50
CA SER A 65 -10.61 -17.30 -34.64
C SER A 65 -11.11 -16.43 -33.49
N TYR A 66 -11.37 -15.15 -33.80
CA TYR A 66 -12.22 -14.28 -33.01
C TYR A 66 -13.65 -14.78 -33.18
N ASP A 67 -14.18 -15.49 -32.18
CA ASP A 67 -15.61 -15.81 -32.07
C ASP A 67 -16.09 -15.51 -30.64
N GLY A 68 -17.32 -15.02 -30.56
CA GLY A 68 -17.90 -14.25 -29.47
C GLY A 68 -17.77 -14.83 -28.05
N VAL A 69 -17.50 -13.93 -27.11
CA VAL A 69 -17.43 -14.22 -25.67
C VAL A 69 -18.85 -14.41 -25.14
N GLY A 70 -19.28 -15.66 -25.04
CA GLY A 70 -20.37 -16.08 -24.16
C GLY A 70 -19.87 -16.16 -22.72
N ALA A 71 -20.64 -15.58 -21.80
CA ALA A 71 -20.40 -15.63 -20.36
C ALA A 71 -20.48 -17.08 -19.85
N GLY A 72 -19.32 -17.68 -19.56
CA GLY A 72 -19.22 -18.95 -18.84
C GLY A 72 -18.73 -18.67 -17.42
N GLU A 73 -19.62 -18.83 -16.44
CA GLU A 73 -19.24 -18.92 -15.03
C GLU A 73 -18.48 -20.24 -14.81
N GLU A 74 -17.15 -20.20 -14.87
CA GLU A 74 -16.32 -21.30 -14.38
C GLU A 74 -16.41 -21.31 -12.85
N LYS A 75 -17.05 -22.36 -12.30
CA LYS A 75 -17.12 -22.62 -10.86
C LYS A 75 -15.71 -22.76 -10.29
N ILE A 76 -15.31 -21.76 -9.51
CA ILE A 76 -14.12 -21.79 -8.66
C ILE A 76 -14.32 -22.92 -7.64
N GLY A 77 -13.42 -23.91 -7.65
CA GLY A 77 -13.51 -25.11 -6.81
C GLY A 77 -13.60 -24.84 -5.31
N ASP A 78 -14.11 -25.84 -4.60
CA ASP A 78 -14.43 -25.80 -3.17
C ASP A 78 -13.34 -25.14 -2.32
N ILE A 79 -13.71 -24.04 -1.67
CA ILE A 79 -12.88 -23.31 -0.73
C ILE A 79 -12.74 -24.18 0.51
N LYS A 80 -11.60 -24.86 0.68
CA LYS A 80 -11.24 -25.46 1.97
C LYS A 80 -11.32 -24.40 3.07
N GLU A 81 -12.00 -24.70 4.16
CA GLU A 81 -12.03 -23.82 5.33
C GLU A 81 -10.60 -23.52 5.77
N VAL A 82 -10.24 -22.23 5.74
CA VAL A 82 -8.92 -21.75 6.15
C VAL A 82 -8.94 -21.71 7.68
N ARG A 83 -8.05 -22.48 8.31
CA ARG A 83 -7.91 -22.47 9.77
C ARG A 83 -7.56 -21.05 10.26
N PRO A 84 -7.98 -20.63 11.45
CA PRO A 84 -7.79 -19.26 11.93
C PRO A 84 -6.34 -18.76 11.82
N GLU A 85 -5.36 -19.60 12.14
CA GLU A 85 -3.93 -19.30 12.03
C GLU A 85 -3.44 -19.03 10.60
N ASP A 86 -4.16 -19.56 9.60
CA ASP A 86 -3.88 -19.38 8.18
C ASP A 86 -4.63 -18.15 7.61
N LYS A 87 -5.46 -17.46 8.43
CA LYS A 87 -6.19 -16.25 8.04
C LYS A 87 -5.34 -14.98 8.24
N ARG A 88 -4.54 -14.62 7.24
CA ARG A 88 -3.70 -13.41 7.26
C ARG A 88 -4.40 -12.21 6.64
N ILE A 89 -4.33 -11.08 7.32
CA ILE A 89 -4.86 -9.79 6.88
C ILE A 89 -3.71 -8.95 6.33
N PHE A 90 -3.91 -8.35 5.16
CA PHE A 90 -3.00 -7.35 4.60
C PHE A 90 -3.75 -6.10 4.19
N SER A 91 -3.28 -4.94 4.62
CA SER A 91 -3.78 -3.65 4.15
C SER A 91 -2.66 -2.64 3.95
N GLY A 92 -2.80 -1.83 2.91
CA GLY A 92 -1.83 -0.79 2.55
C GLY A 92 -2.46 0.59 2.61
N ILE A 93 -1.73 1.58 3.12
CA ILE A 93 -2.12 3.00 3.11
C ILE A 93 -1.02 3.87 2.53
N GLN A 94 -1.39 4.72 1.57
CA GLN A 94 -0.46 5.67 0.98
C GLN A 94 -0.13 6.79 1.98
N PRO A 95 1.16 7.13 2.15
CA PRO A 95 1.61 8.29 2.91
C PRO A 95 1.45 9.59 2.10
N THR A 96 0.32 9.74 1.40
CA THR A 96 0.00 10.94 0.62
C THR A 96 -1.16 11.67 1.29
N GLY A 97 -0.96 12.96 1.56
CA GLY A 97 -1.94 13.80 2.25
C GLY A 97 -2.25 13.36 3.68
N GLN A 98 -2.92 14.23 4.42
CA GLN A 98 -3.29 13.94 5.80
C GLN A 98 -4.40 12.89 5.88
N ILE A 99 -4.29 11.97 6.84
CA ILE A 99 -5.34 11.00 7.16
C ILE A 99 -6.54 11.76 7.73
N HIS A 100 -7.71 11.50 7.17
CA HIS A 100 -8.97 12.15 7.53
C HIS A 100 -9.99 11.15 8.09
N LEU A 101 -11.12 11.65 8.61
CA LEU A 101 -12.16 10.82 9.24
C LEU A 101 -12.64 9.67 8.37
N GLY A 102 -12.83 9.90 7.07
CA GLY A 102 -13.17 8.84 6.12
C GLY A 102 -12.16 7.68 6.09
N ASN A 103 -10.86 7.94 6.24
CA ASN A 103 -9.86 6.87 6.32
C ASN A 103 -9.90 6.19 7.70
N TYR A 104 -10.07 6.98 8.76
CA TYR A 104 -10.10 6.48 10.13
C TYR A 104 -11.26 5.50 10.35
N PHE A 105 -12.50 5.95 10.15
CA PHE A 105 -13.68 5.12 10.35
C PHE A 105 -13.86 4.08 9.25
N GLY A 106 -13.41 4.36 8.03
CA GLY A 106 -13.57 3.44 6.90
C GLY A 106 -12.54 2.31 6.85
N ALA A 107 -11.40 2.42 7.53
CA ALA A 107 -10.34 1.41 7.48
C ALA A 107 -9.58 1.25 8.80
N ILE A 108 -9.00 2.32 9.34
CA ILE A 108 -8.05 2.21 10.46
C ILE A 108 -8.71 1.66 11.73
N LYS A 109 -9.93 2.09 12.06
CA LYS A 109 -10.68 1.57 13.21
C LYS A 109 -10.93 0.06 13.08
N GLN A 110 -11.15 -0.42 11.86
CA GLN A 110 -11.30 -1.84 11.58
C GLN A 110 -9.98 -2.60 11.71
N TRP A 111 -8.86 -2.00 11.33
CA TRP A 111 -7.53 -2.58 11.55
C TRP A 111 -7.26 -2.80 13.03
N VAL A 112 -7.60 -1.82 13.87
CA VAL A 112 -7.51 -1.96 15.33
C VAL A 112 -8.40 -3.11 15.82
N LYS A 113 -9.60 -3.29 15.28
CA LYS A 113 -10.44 -4.44 15.61
C LYS A 113 -9.79 -5.77 15.21
N PHE A 114 -9.25 -5.87 14.00
CA PHE A 114 -8.63 -7.10 13.51
C PHE A 114 -7.41 -7.56 14.33
N GLN A 115 -6.59 -6.63 14.82
CA GLN A 115 -5.48 -7.00 15.70
C GLN A 115 -5.95 -7.54 17.06
N GLU A 116 -7.09 -7.08 17.58
CA GLU A 116 -7.66 -7.65 18.81
C GLU A 116 -8.26 -9.03 18.53
N GLU A 117 -8.97 -9.19 17.41
CA GLU A 117 -9.50 -10.50 16.98
C GLU A 117 -8.39 -11.52 16.67
N LYS A 118 -7.19 -11.07 16.26
CA LYS A 118 -5.99 -11.91 16.20
C LYS A 118 -5.60 -12.43 17.58
N VAL A 119 -5.58 -11.57 18.60
CA VAL A 119 -5.25 -11.98 19.98
C VAL A 119 -6.27 -12.99 20.50
N GLU A 120 -7.54 -12.87 20.09
CA GLU A 120 -8.61 -13.83 20.36
C GLU A 120 -8.51 -15.13 19.53
N GLY A 121 -7.53 -15.25 18.63
CA GLY A 121 -7.31 -16.43 17.79
C GLY A 121 -8.24 -16.56 16.58
N LYS A 122 -8.98 -15.50 16.19
CA LYS A 122 -9.86 -15.51 15.01
C LYS A 122 -9.11 -15.32 13.70
N TYR A 123 -7.99 -14.59 13.75
CA TYR A 123 -7.09 -14.32 12.63
C TYR A 123 -5.64 -14.70 12.99
N GLY A 124 -4.84 -14.97 11.96
CA GLY A 124 -3.39 -15.09 12.06
C GLY A 124 -2.75 -13.70 12.04
N GLU A 125 -1.74 -13.49 11.20
CA GLU A 125 -1.02 -12.20 11.16
C GLU A 125 -1.86 -11.05 10.58
N CYS A 126 -1.77 -9.88 11.22
CA CYS A 126 -2.27 -8.60 10.72
C CYS A 126 -1.09 -7.76 10.23
N ILE A 127 -1.09 -7.44 8.94
CA ILE A 127 0.04 -6.82 8.25
C ILE A 127 -0.43 -5.50 7.66
N TYR A 128 0.16 -4.40 8.13
CA TYR A 128 -0.14 -3.04 7.73
C TYR A 128 1.09 -2.39 7.10
N SER A 129 0.95 -2.00 5.84
CA SER A 129 2.04 -1.41 5.07
C SER A 129 1.77 0.05 4.77
N VAL A 130 2.71 0.92 5.14
CA VAL A 130 2.76 2.28 4.60
C VAL A 130 3.40 2.20 3.22
N VAL A 131 2.60 2.41 2.17
CA VAL A 131 2.98 2.10 0.78
C VAL A 131 3.61 3.30 0.07
N ASP A 132 4.84 3.62 0.44
CA ASP A 132 5.62 4.73 -0.11
C ASP A 132 6.08 4.51 -1.57
N LEU A 133 6.32 3.26 -2.01
CA LEU A 133 6.58 2.97 -3.42
C LEU A 133 5.37 3.28 -4.32
N HIS A 134 4.15 3.10 -3.81
CA HIS A 134 2.94 3.49 -4.53
C HIS A 134 2.77 5.02 -4.59
N ALA A 135 3.24 5.76 -3.59
CA ALA A 135 3.12 7.22 -3.54
C ALA A 135 3.88 7.91 -4.70
N ILE A 136 5.06 7.38 -5.05
CA ILE A 136 5.93 7.94 -6.11
C ILE A 136 5.47 7.58 -7.54
N THR A 137 4.33 6.90 -7.70
CA THR A 137 3.69 6.72 -9.02
C THR A 137 3.16 8.04 -9.60
N MET A 138 3.01 9.04 -8.75
CA MET A 138 2.74 10.43 -9.08
C MET A 138 3.90 11.31 -8.56
N PRO A 139 4.15 12.49 -9.15
CA PRO A 139 5.20 13.40 -8.66
C PRO A 139 5.03 13.74 -7.18
N GLN A 140 6.13 13.69 -6.43
CA GLN A 140 6.18 14.01 -4.99
C GLN A 140 7.34 14.97 -4.71
N GLU A 141 7.10 15.91 -3.79
CA GLU A 141 8.17 16.68 -3.16
C GLU A 141 8.83 15.87 -2.05
N ARG A 142 10.17 15.82 -2.02
CA ARG A 142 10.96 14.97 -1.10
C ARG A 142 10.54 15.20 0.36
N ASP A 143 10.64 16.44 0.83
CA ASP A 143 10.42 16.78 2.23
C ASP A 143 8.96 16.57 2.63
N SER A 144 8.03 16.77 1.67
CA SER A 144 6.60 16.54 1.86
C SER A 144 6.28 15.06 2.03
N LEU A 145 6.87 14.19 1.19
CA LEU A 145 6.66 12.74 1.27
C LEU A 145 7.27 12.16 2.54
N GLU A 146 8.47 12.61 2.91
CA GLU A 146 9.12 12.19 4.15
C GLU A 146 8.26 12.55 5.36
N LYS A 147 7.84 13.82 5.47
CA LYS A 147 6.94 14.28 6.54
C LYS A 147 5.63 13.49 6.56
N SER A 148 4.98 13.32 5.40
CA SER A 148 3.72 12.58 5.30
C SER A 148 3.85 11.10 5.67
N THR A 149 5.03 10.51 5.46
CA THR A 149 5.33 9.13 5.86
C THR A 149 5.38 9.00 7.38
N PHE A 150 6.14 9.87 8.06
CA PHE A 150 6.18 9.85 9.53
C PHE A 150 4.83 10.21 10.15
N GLU A 151 4.13 11.21 9.62
CA GLU A 151 2.77 11.55 10.05
C GLU A 151 1.81 10.37 9.88
N CYS A 152 1.89 9.63 8.76
CA CYS A 152 1.07 8.45 8.53
C CYS A 152 1.34 7.36 9.58
N VAL A 153 2.61 7.05 9.85
CA VAL A 153 3.00 6.04 10.85
C VAL A 153 2.55 6.45 12.25
N ALA A 154 2.85 7.70 12.66
CA ALA A 154 2.44 8.23 13.96
C ALA A 154 0.92 8.21 14.13
N THR A 155 0.18 8.54 13.07
CA THR A 155 -1.30 8.48 13.07
C THR A 155 -1.80 7.06 13.28
N LEU A 156 -1.25 6.07 12.59
CA LEU A 156 -1.67 4.67 12.76
C LEU A 156 -1.45 4.20 14.20
N LEU A 157 -0.30 4.52 14.79
CA LEU A 157 0.02 4.21 16.18
C LEU A 157 -0.90 4.94 17.16
N ALA A 158 -1.17 6.22 16.93
CA ALA A 158 -2.07 7.03 17.74
C ALA A 158 -3.51 6.51 17.71
N CYS A 159 -3.96 6.01 16.55
CA CYS A 159 -5.27 5.39 16.38
C CYS A 159 -5.41 4.03 17.08
N GLY A 160 -4.31 3.42 17.54
CA GLY A 160 -4.33 2.16 18.31
C GLY A 160 -3.67 0.97 17.63
N ILE A 161 -3.05 1.14 16.46
CA ILE A 161 -2.24 0.06 15.87
C ILE A 161 -1.06 -0.24 16.79
N ASP A 162 -0.93 -1.49 17.22
CA ASP A 162 0.10 -1.93 18.15
C ASP A 162 1.14 -2.80 17.42
N PRO A 163 2.43 -2.37 17.31
CA PRO A 163 3.51 -3.13 16.67
C PRO A 163 3.85 -4.47 17.34
N ASN A 164 3.34 -4.70 18.56
CA ASN A 164 3.47 -5.98 19.24
C ASN A 164 2.37 -6.96 18.82
N LYS A 165 1.19 -6.46 18.42
CA LYS A 165 0.06 -7.27 17.95
C LYS A 165 0.07 -7.45 16.44
N SER A 166 0.53 -6.45 15.70
CA SER A 166 0.50 -6.39 14.23
C SER A 166 1.88 -6.05 13.66
N ILE A 167 2.10 -6.38 12.39
CA ILE A 167 3.31 -5.99 11.65
C ILE A 167 3.01 -4.66 10.95
N LEU A 168 3.61 -3.56 11.44
CA LEU A 168 3.54 -2.24 10.82
C LEU A 168 4.90 -1.88 10.23
N PHE A 169 4.97 -1.64 8.92
CA PHE A 169 6.24 -1.38 8.24
C PHE A 169 6.09 -0.43 7.05
N LEU A 170 7.22 0.10 6.57
CA LEU A 170 7.30 0.88 5.34
C LEU A 170 7.59 -0.05 4.16
N GLN A 171 6.81 0.05 3.09
CA GLN A 171 6.90 -0.86 1.95
C GLN A 171 8.32 -0.90 1.34
N SER A 172 8.96 0.25 1.18
CA SER A 172 10.33 0.35 0.64
C SER A 172 11.41 -0.32 1.52
N HIS A 173 11.15 -0.53 2.81
CA HIS A 173 12.10 -1.22 3.70
C HIS A 173 12.15 -2.73 3.48
N VAL A 174 11.23 -3.29 2.70
CA VAL A 174 11.16 -4.72 2.41
C VAL A 174 11.35 -4.94 0.90
N ALA A 175 12.59 -5.21 0.49
CA ALA A 175 12.97 -5.34 -0.92
C ALA A 175 12.20 -6.44 -1.69
N LEU A 176 11.66 -7.43 -0.96
CA LEU A 176 10.87 -8.54 -1.52
C LEU A 176 9.66 -8.06 -2.32
N HIS A 177 9.08 -6.89 -2.00
CA HIS A 177 7.95 -6.32 -2.73
C HIS A 177 8.30 -6.03 -4.19
N SER A 178 9.37 -5.28 -4.43
CA SER A 178 9.83 -4.94 -5.78
C SER A 178 10.33 -6.17 -6.54
N GLN A 179 11.02 -7.08 -5.85
CA GLN A 179 11.51 -8.33 -6.42
C GLN A 179 10.36 -9.23 -6.91
N LEU A 180 9.35 -9.43 -6.07
CA LEU A 180 8.18 -10.21 -6.45
C LEU A 180 7.36 -9.50 -7.53
N SER A 181 7.22 -8.18 -7.47
CA SER A 181 6.54 -7.39 -8.50
C SER A 181 7.16 -7.61 -9.88
N TRP A 182 8.49 -7.70 -9.99
CA TRP A 182 9.16 -8.00 -11.25
C TRP A 182 8.77 -9.38 -11.78
N VAL A 183 8.85 -10.42 -10.94
CA VAL A 183 8.48 -11.79 -11.31
C VAL A 183 7.02 -11.88 -11.76
N LEU A 184 6.09 -11.24 -11.03
CA LEU A 184 4.67 -11.21 -11.39
C LEU A 184 4.42 -10.41 -12.68
N GLY A 185 5.19 -9.34 -12.91
CA GLY A 185 5.15 -8.54 -14.12
C GLY A 185 5.41 -9.37 -15.38
N CYS A 186 6.34 -10.32 -15.33
CA CYS A 186 6.61 -11.25 -16.44
C CYS A 186 5.44 -12.16 -16.79
N THR A 187 4.44 -12.30 -15.92
CA THR A 187 3.23 -13.10 -16.17
C THR A 187 2.00 -12.25 -16.51
N THR A 188 2.10 -10.93 -16.35
CA THR A 188 1.00 -9.99 -16.55
C THR A 188 1.09 -9.34 -17.93
N THR A 189 -0.05 -9.14 -18.60
CA THR A 189 -0.07 -8.59 -19.97
C THR A 189 -0.48 -7.13 -19.99
N MET A 190 0.06 -6.37 -20.95
CA MET A 190 -0.26 -4.95 -21.15
C MET A 190 -1.78 -4.70 -21.31
N PRO A 191 -2.54 -5.47 -22.13
CA PRO A 191 -3.98 -5.23 -22.29
C PRO A 191 -4.76 -5.35 -20.98
N ARG A 192 -4.35 -6.26 -20.09
CA ARG A 192 -5.00 -6.45 -18.78
C ARG A 192 -4.87 -5.20 -17.92
N LEU A 193 -3.68 -4.61 -17.86
CA LEU A 193 -3.41 -3.40 -17.09
C LEU A 193 -4.07 -2.16 -17.71
N GLY A 194 -4.03 -2.04 -19.04
CA GLY A 194 -4.62 -0.91 -19.76
C GLY A 194 -6.15 -0.83 -19.70
N GLN A 195 -6.83 -1.92 -19.32
CA GLN A 195 -8.28 -1.94 -19.16
C GLN A 195 -8.77 -1.40 -17.81
N LEU A 196 -7.89 -1.28 -16.81
CA LEU A 196 -8.25 -0.86 -15.45
C LEU A 196 -8.79 0.59 -15.45
N PRO A 197 -9.98 0.86 -14.88
CA PRO A 197 -10.58 2.18 -14.79
C PRO A 197 -9.67 3.21 -14.11
N GLN A 198 -9.01 2.84 -13.00
CA GLN A 198 -8.13 3.76 -12.27
C GLN A 198 -6.96 4.26 -13.14
N PHE A 199 -6.39 3.38 -13.96
CA PHE A 199 -5.37 3.78 -14.93
C PHE A 199 -5.97 4.73 -15.97
N LYS A 200 -7.12 4.39 -16.57
CA LYS A 200 -7.80 5.23 -17.57
C LYS A 200 -8.20 6.60 -17.05
N GLU A 201 -8.61 6.69 -15.78
CA GLU A 201 -8.99 7.95 -15.14
C GLU A 201 -7.77 8.83 -14.85
N LYS A 202 -6.74 8.28 -14.20
CA LYS A 202 -5.55 9.04 -13.81
C LYS A 202 -4.66 9.41 -14.99
N SER A 203 -4.59 8.57 -16.02
CA SER A 203 -3.82 8.87 -17.24
C SER A 203 -4.39 10.06 -18.02
N LYS A 204 -5.71 10.26 -18.02
CA LYS A 204 -6.36 11.40 -18.69
C LYS A 204 -5.94 12.76 -18.12
N THR A 205 -5.52 12.79 -16.86
CA THR A 205 -5.13 14.05 -16.19
C THR A 205 -3.66 14.38 -16.35
N LEU A 206 -2.88 13.54 -17.04
CA LEU A 206 -1.43 13.65 -17.16
C LEU A 206 -1.04 13.80 -18.64
N ALA A 207 -0.17 14.75 -18.94
CA ALA A 207 0.41 14.91 -20.27
C ALA A 207 1.34 13.73 -20.61
N GLU A 208 2.16 13.33 -19.65
CA GLU A 208 3.03 12.16 -19.74
C GLU A 208 2.66 11.18 -18.63
N VAL A 209 2.33 9.96 -19.03
CA VAL A 209 1.85 8.93 -18.11
C VAL A 209 3.06 8.10 -17.63
N PRO A 210 3.41 8.13 -16.34
CA PRO A 210 4.54 7.36 -15.83
C PRO A 210 4.30 5.85 -15.96
N LEU A 211 5.35 5.09 -16.30
CA LEU A 211 5.27 3.61 -16.34
C LEU A 211 4.86 3.02 -14.98
N GLY A 212 5.28 3.64 -13.88
CA GLY A 212 4.88 3.25 -12.53
C GLY A 212 3.35 3.29 -12.35
N LEU A 213 2.68 4.30 -12.89
CA LEU A 213 1.21 4.41 -12.82
C LEU A 213 0.50 3.28 -13.60
N PHE A 214 1.13 2.74 -14.64
CA PHE A 214 0.60 1.62 -15.40
C PHE A 214 0.86 0.27 -14.69
N THR A 215 1.99 0.14 -14.01
CA THR A 215 2.49 -1.13 -13.44
C THR A 215 2.21 -1.30 -11.95
N TYR A 216 1.80 -0.25 -11.22
CA TYR A 216 1.47 -0.34 -9.79
C TYR A 216 0.46 -1.44 -9.42
N PRO A 217 -0.53 -1.82 -10.26
CA PRO A 217 -1.43 -2.92 -9.90
C PRO A 217 -0.71 -4.27 -9.77
N VAL A 218 0.43 -4.44 -10.45
CA VAL A 218 1.32 -5.62 -10.30
C VAL A 218 2.07 -5.54 -8.98
N LEU A 219 2.58 -4.36 -8.62
CA LEU A 219 3.20 -4.13 -7.31
C LEU A 219 2.20 -4.38 -6.18
N GLN A 220 0.95 -3.92 -6.31
CA GLN A 220 -0.12 -4.20 -5.35
C GLN A 220 -0.42 -5.71 -5.24
N SER A 221 -0.38 -6.44 -6.36
CA SER A 221 -0.49 -7.90 -6.32
C SER A 221 0.69 -8.53 -5.57
N ALA A 222 1.91 -8.04 -5.77
CA ALA A 222 3.07 -8.51 -5.01
C ALA A 222 2.93 -8.24 -3.51
N ASP A 223 2.48 -7.04 -3.13
CA ASP A 223 2.23 -6.65 -1.74
C ASP A 223 1.29 -7.64 -1.02
N ILE A 224 0.21 -8.04 -1.70
CA ILE A 224 -0.79 -8.96 -1.17
C ILE A 224 -0.25 -10.40 -1.12
N LEU A 225 0.34 -10.87 -2.21
CA LEU A 225 0.68 -12.29 -2.41
C LEU A 225 1.95 -12.70 -1.66
N LEU A 226 2.89 -11.78 -1.42
CA LEU A 226 4.14 -12.04 -0.70
C LEU A 226 3.89 -12.70 0.65
N TYR A 227 2.87 -12.25 1.37
CA TYR A 227 2.56 -12.72 2.71
C TYR A 227 1.54 -13.86 2.76
N LYS A 228 1.11 -14.37 1.59
CA LYS A 228 0.00 -15.31 1.44
C LYS A 228 -1.28 -14.83 2.14
N SER A 229 -1.55 -13.54 2.01
CA SER A 229 -2.69 -12.88 2.61
C SER A 229 -3.99 -13.48 2.09
N THR A 230 -4.91 -13.81 2.99
CA THR A 230 -6.20 -14.42 2.64
C THR A 230 -7.34 -13.41 2.71
N HIS A 231 -7.19 -12.34 3.49
CA HIS A 231 -8.24 -11.37 3.76
C HIS A 231 -7.72 -9.95 3.54
N ILE A 232 -8.29 -9.23 2.58
CA ILE A 232 -7.85 -7.89 2.17
C ILE A 232 -8.98 -6.90 2.43
N PRO A 233 -8.95 -6.14 3.54
CA PRO A 233 -9.94 -5.10 3.80
C PRO A 233 -9.75 -3.96 2.80
N ILE A 234 -10.81 -3.69 2.03
CA ILE A 234 -10.80 -2.68 0.99
C ILE A 234 -12.12 -1.93 0.91
N GLY A 235 -12.05 -0.67 0.47
CA GLY A 235 -13.23 0.02 -0.03
C GLY A 235 -13.63 -0.47 -1.43
N GLU A 236 -14.86 -0.15 -1.85
CA GLU A 236 -15.42 -0.47 -3.17
C GLU A 236 -14.47 -0.13 -4.33
N ASP A 237 -13.79 1.03 -4.25
CA ASP A 237 -12.88 1.56 -5.26
C ASP A 237 -11.67 0.65 -5.57
N ASN A 238 -11.31 -0.27 -4.68
CA ASN A 238 -10.12 -1.14 -4.81
C ASN A 238 -10.43 -2.60 -5.15
N PHE A 239 -11.71 -2.95 -5.33
CA PHE A 239 -12.13 -4.33 -5.57
C PHE A 239 -11.48 -4.96 -6.81
N GLN A 240 -11.37 -4.19 -7.89
CA GLN A 240 -10.74 -4.66 -9.13
C GLN A 240 -9.25 -4.96 -8.97
N HIS A 241 -8.54 -4.27 -8.09
CA HIS A 241 -7.14 -4.55 -7.81
C HIS A 241 -6.96 -5.88 -7.06
N VAL A 242 -7.88 -6.22 -6.15
CA VAL A 242 -7.89 -7.53 -5.49
C VAL A 242 -8.21 -8.64 -6.49
N GLN A 243 -9.17 -8.42 -7.40
CA GLN A 243 -9.44 -9.36 -8.50
C GLN A 243 -8.22 -9.56 -9.42
N LEU A 244 -7.44 -8.50 -9.66
CA LEU A 244 -6.19 -8.64 -10.39
C LEU A 244 -5.19 -9.52 -9.62
N ALA A 245 -5.02 -9.30 -8.31
CA ALA A 245 -4.14 -10.13 -7.49
C ALA A 245 -4.58 -11.60 -7.49
N GLN A 246 -5.89 -11.87 -7.44
CA GLN A 246 -6.44 -13.22 -7.57
C GLN A 246 -6.08 -13.86 -8.92
N HIS A 247 -6.32 -13.12 -10.01
CA HIS A 247 -5.99 -13.60 -11.35
C HIS A 247 -4.49 -13.86 -11.53
N THR A 248 -3.64 -12.96 -11.03
CA THR A 248 -2.18 -13.10 -11.05
C THR A 248 -1.73 -14.33 -10.28
N ALA A 249 -2.29 -14.57 -9.08
CA ALA A 249 -2.01 -15.77 -8.29
C ALA A 249 -2.43 -17.05 -9.02
N HIS A 250 -3.66 -17.08 -9.57
CA HIS A 250 -4.17 -18.23 -10.32
C HIS A 250 -3.30 -18.55 -11.53
N ARG A 251 -2.97 -17.52 -12.33
CA ARG A 251 -2.13 -17.67 -13.52
C ARG A 251 -0.74 -18.17 -13.17
N PHE A 252 -0.10 -17.60 -12.15
CA PHE A 252 1.21 -18.04 -11.70
C PHE A 252 1.18 -19.49 -11.24
N ASN A 253 0.23 -19.86 -10.37
CA ASN A 253 0.10 -21.21 -9.85
C ASN A 253 -0.16 -22.25 -10.97
N ARG A 254 -0.88 -21.87 -12.03
CA ARG A 254 -1.13 -22.73 -13.18
C ARG A 254 0.12 -22.97 -14.03
N ILE A 255 0.97 -21.96 -14.19
CA ILE A 255 2.18 -22.04 -15.04
C ILE A 255 3.33 -22.74 -14.30
N TYR A 256 3.55 -22.37 -13.03
CA TYR A 256 4.76 -22.75 -12.29
C TYR A 256 4.49 -23.66 -11.07
N GLY A 257 3.22 -24.01 -10.83
CA GLY A 257 2.80 -24.83 -9.69
C GLY A 257 2.37 -24.02 -8.46
N ASP A 258 1.69 -24.69 -7.54
CA ASP A 258 1.11 -24.08 -6.32
C ASP A 258 2.16 -23.24 -5.57
N THR A 259 1.93 -21.93 -5.44
CA THR A 259 2.85 -20.97 -4.81
C THR A 259 2.11 -20.01 -3.89
N PHE A 260 1.08 -19.35 -4.42
CA PHE A 260 0.32 -18.29 -3.76
C PHE A 260 -1.05 -18.76 -3.30
N THR A 261 -1.52 -18.20 -2.20
CA THR A 261 -2.90 -18.35 -1.73
C THR A 261 -3.81 -17.35 -2.46
N MET A 262 -5.07 -17.72 -2.68
CA MET A 262 -6.05 -16.83 -3.28
C MET A 262 -6.57 -15.81 -2.26
N PRO A 263 -6.29 -14.50 -2.41
CA PRO A 263 -6.79 -13.49 -1.49
C PRO A 263 -8.29 -13.28 -1.67
N LYS A 264 -9.00 -12.92 -0.60
CA LYS A 264 -10.41 -12.53 -0.64
C LYS A 264 -10.55 -11.09 -0.17
N ALA A 265 -11.35 -10.31 -0.89
CA ALA A 265 -11.73 -8.97 -0.43
C ALA A 265 -12.66 -9.08 0.78
N ILE A 266 -12.41 -8.29 1.81
CA ILE A 266 -13.39 -7.98 2.85
C ILE A 266 -13.91 -6.59 2.54
N MET A 267 -15.20 -6.52 2.21
CA MET A 267 -15.92 -5.27 2.01
C MET A 267 -16.86 -5.10 3.19
N GLU A 268 -16.73 -4.01 3.93
CA GLU A 268 -17.66 -3.71 5.02
C GLU A 268 -18.78 -2.81 4.53
N THR A 269 -20.01 -3.29 4.71
CA THR A 269 -21.25 -2.58 4.41
C THR A 269 -21.80 -1.97 5.70
N GLY A 270 -21.14 -0.93 6.20
CA GLY A 270 -21.59 -0.17 7.39
C GLY A 270 -21.74 1.32 7.10
N MET A 271 -22.41 2.05 8.00
CA MET A 271 -22.62 3.51 7.88
C MET A 271 -21.29 4.30 7.76
N TRP A 272 -20.19 3.75 8.30
CA TRP A 272 -18.84 4.32 8.21
C TRP A 272 -18.18 4.23 6.84
N SER A 273 -18.66 3.34 5.95
CA SER A 273 -18.03 3.09 4.64
C SER A 273 -18.14 4.27 3.67
N ARG A 274 -19.02 5.25 3.95
CA ARG A 274 -19.36 6.37 3.06
C ARG A 274 -19.42 7.72 3.79
N LEU A 275 -18.41 8.05 4.60
CA LEU A 275 -18.27 9.43 5.09
C LEU A 275 -18.06 10.39 3.91
N ARG A 276 -18.93 11.40 3.82
CA ARG A 276 -19.03 12.33 2.71
C ARG A 276 -18.24 13.62 2.96
N SER A 277 -17.92 14.32 1.89
CA SER A 277 -17.28 15.64 1.95
C SER A 277 -18.20 16.65 2.64
N LEU A 278 -17.66 17.44 3.58
CA LEU A 278 -18.40 18.50 4.28
C LEU A 278 -18.84 19.64 3.35
N ARG A 279 -18.23 19.73 2.16
CA ARG A 279 -18.51 20.79 1.18
C ARG A 279 -19.32 20.28 -0.01
N LYS A 280 -19.14 19.01 -0.37
CA LYS A 280 -19.87 18.34 -1.45
C LYS A 280 -20.42 17.01 -0.94
N PRO A 281 -21.57 17.01 -0.24
CA PRO A 281 -22.10 15.79 0.37
C PRO A 281 -22.33 14.65 -0.63
N GLU A 282 -22.51 14.92 -1.91
CA GLU A 282 -22.63 13.87 -2.94
C GLU A 282 -21.37 13.01 -3.08
N ASN A 283 -20.21 13.57 -2.75
CA ASN A 283 -18.92 12.92 -2.92
C ASN A 283 -18.42 12.35 -1.60
N LYS A 284 -17.69 11.22 -1.68
CA LYS A 284 -16.90 10.68 -0.58
C LYS A 284 -15.81 11.66 -0.17
N MET A 285 -15.50 11.71 1.13
CA MET A 285 -14.37 12.48 1.64
C MET A 285 -13.06 11.95 1.01
N SER A 286 -12.27 12.84 0.41
CA SER A 286 -11.05 12.47 -0.32
C SER A 286 -9.85 13.31 0.10
N LYS A 287 -8.68 12.64 0.14
CA LYS A 287 -7.36 13.27 0.29
C LYS A 287 -7.01 14.22 -0.85
N SER A 288 -7.52 13.95 -2.06
CA SER A 288 -7.20 14.71 -3.27
C SER A 288 -8.10 15.92 -3.52
N GLU A 289 -9.14 16.15 -2.71
CA GLU A 289 -10.01 17.32 -2.89
C GLU A 289 -9.23 18.62 -2.55
N PRO A 290 -9.16 19.62 -3.45
CA PRO A 290 -8.36 20.82 -3.21
C PRO A 290 -8.83 21.65 -2.01
N ASP A 291 -10.14 21.70 -1.75
CA ASP A 291 -10.69 22.43 -0.60
C ASP A 291 -10.43 21.64 0.69
N ALA A 292 -9.47 22.06 1.50
CA ALA A 292 -9.17 21.44 2.79
C ALA A 292 -10.37 21.42 3.77
N ARG A 293 -11.37 22.29 3.59
CA ARG A 293 -12.58 22.32 4.42
C ARG A 293 -13.56 21.18 4.10
N SER A 294 -13.33 20.43 3.01
CA SER A 294 -14.10 19.23 2.66
C SER A 294 -13.93 18.08 3.64
N ARG A 295 -12.85 18.07 4.40
CA ARG A 295 -12.40 16.95 5.23
C ARG A 295 -11.90 17.44 6.57
N ILE A 296 -11.94 16.53 7.55
CA ILE A 296 -11.38 16.73 8.88
C ILE A 296 -10.22 15.74 9.04
N SER A 297 -9.01 16.26 9.18
CA SER A 297 -7.82 15.49 9.53
C SER A 297 -7.81 15.15 11.03
N LEU A 298 -7.20 14.02 11.38
CA LEU A 298 -7.03 13.59 12.77
C LEU A 298 -6.06 14.50 13.58
N MET A 299 -5.26 15.33 12.91
CA MET A 299 -4.30 16.24 13.56
C MET A 299 -4.89 17.65 13.80
N GLU A 300 -6.09 17.94 13.27
CA GLU A 300 -6.70 19.28 13.36
C GLU A 300 -6.94 19.73 14.80
N SER A 301 -6.75 21.02 15.03
CA SER A 301 -7.08 21.63 16.30
C SER A 301 -8.59 21.68 16.54
N PRO A 302 -9.04 21.76 17.81
CA PRO A 302 -10.46 21.92 18.14
C PRO A 302 -11.13 23.07 17.38
N ASP A 303 -10.45 24.21 17.27
CA ASP A 303 -10.96 25.39 16.57
C ASP A 303 -11.13 25.15 15.06
N GLU A 304 -10.21 24.42 14.44
CA GLU A 304 -10.31 24.04 13.03
C GLU A 304 -11.47 23.08 12.79
N ILE A 305 -11.63 22.07 13.66
CA ILE A 305 -12.75 21.11 13.60
C ILE A 305 -14.07 21.87 13.70
N VAL A 306 -14.23 22.71 14.73
CA VAL A 306 -15.44 23.52 14.94
C VAL A 306 -15.72 24.42 13.75
N SER A 307 -14.70 25.11 13.22
CA SER A 307 -14.83 25.99 12.05
C SER A 307 -15.29 25.25 10.80
N LYS A 308 -14.76 24.03 10.56
CA LYS A 308 -15.13 23.21 9.40
C LYS A 308 -16.52 22.62 9.53
N VAL A 309 -16.87 22.06 10.68
CA VAL A 309 -18.21 21.48 10.94
C VAL A 309 -19.28 22.58 10.87
N LYS A 310 -19.02 23.76 11.45
CA LYS A 310 -19.93 24.91 11.37
C LYS A 310 -20.20 25.35 9.91
N LYS A 311 -19.18 25.22 9.05
CA LYS A 311 -19.26 25.51 7.61
C LYS A 311 -19.68 24.30 6.77
N ALA A 312 -20.05 23.17 7.35
CA ALA A 312 -20.53 22.03 6.57
C ALA A 312 -21.80 22.41 5.81
N VAL A 313 -21.91 21.95 4.55
CA VAL A 313 -23.08 22.19 3.70
C VAL A 313 -24.23 21.32 4.20
N THR A 314 -25.37 21.98 4.44
CA THR A 314 -26.66 21.37 4.77
C THR A 314 -27.71 21.94 3.84
N ASP A 315 -28.94 21.45 3.93
CA ASP A 315 -30.11 22.05 3.27
C ASP A 315 -30.69 23.23 4.09
N PHE A 316 -31.81 23.77 3.61
CA PHE A 316 -32.54 24.89 4.20
C PHE A 316 -33.60 24.46 5.23
N THR A 317 -33.72 23.16 5.53
CA THR A 317 -34.69 22.66 6.50
C THR A 317 -34.09 22.70 7.90
N SER A 318 -34.76 23.37 8.84
CA SER A 318 -34.25 23.57 10.19
C SER A 318 -34.18 22.29 11.02
N GLU A 319 -35.09 21.34 10.78
CA GLU A 319 -35.17 20.09 11.53
C GLU A 319 -33.96 19.19 11.28
N VAL A 320 -33.51 18.47 12.31
CA VAL A 320 -32.46 17.46 12.23
C VAL A 320 -33.11 16.10 11.98
N THR A 321 -33.05 15.62 10.74
CA THR A 321 -33.58 14.30 10.35
C THR A 321 -32.57 13.52 9.53
N PHE A 322 -32.59 12.19 9.67
CA PHE A 322 -31.71 11.30 8.94
C PHE A 322 -32.35 10.84 7.62
N ASP A 323 -31.95 11.48 6.52
CA ASP A 323 -32.33 11.08 5.16
C ASP A 323 -31.10 11.16 4.25
N PRO A 324 -30.36 10.05 4.03
CA PRO A 324 -29.14 10.04 3.22
C PRO A 324 -29.35 10.36 1.74
N GLU A 325 -30.55 10.17 1.20
CA GLU A 325 -30.86 10.40 -0.21
C GLU A 325 -31.25 11.86 -0.48
N LYS A 326 -32.15 12.41 0.34
CA LYS A 326 -32.66 13.78 0.14
C LYS A 326 -31.89 14.84 0.92
N ARG A 327 -31.26 14.46 2.04
CA ARG A 327 -30.55 15.36 2.96
C ARG A 327 -29.12 14.88 3.24
N PRO A 328 -28.29 14.60 2.21
CA PRO A 328 -26.99 13.95 2.38
C PRO A 328 -26.03 14.72 3.31
N GLY A 329 -26.12 16.06 3.34
CA GLY A 329 -25.30 16.89 4.25
C GLY A 329 -25.65 16.71 5.72
N VAL A 330 -26.95 16.73 6.06
CA VAL A 330 -27.43 16.53 7.44
C VAL A 330 -27.23 15.08 7.88
N ALA A 331 -27.54 14.12 7.01
CA ALA A 331 -27.30 12.71 7.25
C ALA A 331 -25.81 12.41 7.50
N ASN A 332 -24.88 13.05 6.78
CA ASN A 332 -23.45 12.90 7.03
C ASN A 332 -23.04 13.40 8.42
N LEU A 333 -23.60 14.51 8.89
CA LEU A 333 -23.34 15.03 10.24
C LEU A 333 -23.88 14.09 11.33
N ILE A 334 -25.09 13.55 11.13
CA ILE A 334 -25.67 12.54 12.03
C ILE A 334 -24.82 11.27 12.07
N THR A 335 -24.34 10.81 10.91
CA THR A 335 -23.42 9.66 10.84
C THR A 335 -22.12 9.93 11.59
N ILE A 336 -21.51 11.12 11.44
CA ILE A 336 -20.30 11.49 12.19
C ILE A 336 -20.60 11.48 13.70
N HIS A 337 -21.73 12.04 14.12
CA HIS A 337 -22.13 12.06 15.52
C HIS A 337 -22.29 10.65 16.08
N SER A 338 -23.05 9.80 15.39
CA SER A 338 -23.24 8.38 15.71
C SER A 338 -21.92 7.62 15.83
N LEU A 339 -20.96 7.87 14.95
CA LEU A 339 -19.65 7.22 14.99
C LEU A 339 -18.79 7.64 16.19
N CYS A 340 -19.02 8.85 16.72
CA CYS A 340 -18.31 9.37 17.88
C CYS A 340 -18.96 8.94 19.20
N THR A 341 -20.30 8.95 19.29
CA THR A 341 -21.04 8.66 20.54
C THR A 341 -21.50 7.20 20.66
N GLY A 342 -21.61 6.47 19.56
CA GLY A 342 -22.18 5.13 19.51
C GLY A 342 -23.71 5.10 19.48
N GLU A 343 -24.37 6.26 19.50
CA GLU A 343 -25.83 6.38 19.43
C GLU A 343 -26.35 6.10 18.02
N SER A 344 -27.58 5.59 17.92
CA SER A 344 -28.25 5.38 16.63
C SER A 344 -28.69 6.70 15.99
N PRO A 345 -28.79 6.78 14.65
CA PRO A 345 -29.33 7.95 13.96
C PRO A 345 -30.72 8.37 14.47
N GLU A 346 -31.56 7.39 14.83
CA GLU A 346 -32.90 7.59 15.37
C GLU A 346 -32.85 8.30 16.73
N GLU A 347 -32.02 7.81 17.66
CA GLU A 347 -31.83 8.42 18.98
C GLU A 347 -31.31 9.85 18.85
N ILE A 348 -30.34 10.08 17.98
CA ILE A 348 -29.76 11.40 17.74
C ILE A 348 -30.83 12.37 17.22
N CYS A 349 -31.68 11.94 16.28
CA CYS A 349 -32.77 12.77 15.77
C CYS A 349 -33.81 13.08 16.87
N SER A 350 -34.22 12.08 17.66
CA SER A 350 -35.16 12.29 18.77
C SER A 350 -34.61 13.24 19.83
N GLN A 351 -33.33 13.13 20.19
CA GLN A 351 -32.69 14.03 21.15
C GLN A 351 -32.59 15.46 20.60
N ALA A 352 -32.24 15.62 19.32
CA ALA A 352 -32.16 16.93 18.69
C ALA A 352 -33.54 17.63 18.67
N GLN A 353 -34.60 16.87 18.38
CA GLN A 353 -35.98 17.35 18.41
C GLN A 353 -36.41 17.74 19.83
N ALA A 354 -36.16 16.88 20.83
CA ALA A 354 -36.50 17.13 22.23
C ALA A 354 -35.81 18.40 22.78
N ARG A 355 -34.59 18.69 22.31
CA ARG A 355 -33.83 19.91 22.66
C ARG A 355 -34.17 21.13 21.78
N GLY A 356 -35.06 20.99 20.80
CA GLY A 356 -35.42 22.07 19.88
C GLY A 356 -34.24 22.61 19.07
N LEU A 357 -33.29 21.74 18.70
CA LEU A 357 -32.11 22.13 17.95
C LEU A 357 -32.42 22.31 16.46
N ASP A 358 -32.03 23.46 15.92
CA ASP A 358 -31.94 23.65 14.48
C ASP A 358 -30.61 23.08 13.93
N THR A 359 -30.51 22.91 12.61
CA THR A 359 -29.30 22.39 11.94
C THR A 359 -28.05 23.23 12.21
N GLY A 360 -28.18 24.53 12.49
CA GLY A 360 -27.07 25.43 12.82
C GLY A 360 -26.48 25.14 14.20
N LYS A 361 -27.34 25.04 15.22
CA LYS A 361 -26.96 24.66 16.59
C LYS A 361 -26.49 23.21 16.64
N TYR A 362 -27.12 22.32 15.89
CA TYR A 362 -26.74 20.91 15.81
C TYR A 362 -25.30 20.73 15.32
N LYS A 363 -24.82 21.53 14.36
CA LYS A 363 -23.41 21.51 13.93
C LYS A 363 -22.42 21.73 15.07
N LEU A 364 -22.79 22.53 16.09
CA LEU A 364 -21.92 22.74 17.26
C LEU A 364 -21.86 21.49 18.13
N VAL A 365 -22.99 20.82 18.34
CA VAL A 365 -23.05 19.53 19.07
C VAL A 365 -22.17 18.48 18.38
N VAL A 366 -22.26 18.37 17.06
CA VAL A 366 -21.43 17.43 16.28
C VAL A 366 -19.94 17.79 16.39
N ALA A 367 -19.61 19.09 16.37
CA ALA A 367 -18.23 19.52 16.51
C ALA A 367 -17.67 19.20 17.90
N GLU A 368 -18.44 19.43 18.96
CA GLU A 368 -18.05 19.10 20.34
C GLU A 368 -17.80 17.60 20.51
N ALA A 369 -18.75 16.76 20.08
CA ALA A 369 -18.61 15.31 20.14
C ALA A 369 -17.37 14.81 19.37
N LEU A 370 -17.10 15.40 18.21
CA LEU A 370 -15.95 15.04 17.40
C LEU A 370 -14.62 15.51 18.01
N VAL A 371 -14.58 16.71 18.61
CA VAL A 371 -13.39 17.21 19.32
C VAL A 371 -13.08 16.32 20.52
N GLU A 372 -14.08 15.96 21.31
CA GLU A 372 -13.91 15.06 22.45
C GLU A 372 -13.39 13.69 22.01
N TYR A 373 -13.97 13.12 20.96
CA TYR A 373 -13.57 11.83 20.40
C TYR A 373 -12.13 11.83 19.87
N LEU A 374 -11.72 12.89 19.16
CA LEU A 374 -10.39 12.97 18.55
C LEU A 374 -9.30 13.43 19.51
N LYS A 375 -9.64 14.06 20.63
CA LYS A 375 -8.68 14.58 21.62
C LYS A 375 -7.60 13.56 22.01
N PRO A 376 -7.91 12.34 22.50
CA PRO A 376 -6.87 11.39 22.91
C PRO A 376 -6.00 10.91 21.73
N ILE A 377 -6.57 10.82 20.53
CA ILE A 377 -5.83 10.44 19.32
C ILE A 377 -4.85 11.56 18.94
N ARG A 378 -5.30 12.82 18.98
CA ARG A 378 -4.49 13.98 18.63
C ARG A 378 -3.35 14.20 19.63
N GLU A 379 -3.61 14.09 20.93
CA GLU A 379 -2.58 14.22 21.97
C GLU A 379 -1.47 13.18 21.74
N ARG A 380 -1.85 11.90 21.61
CA ARG A 380 -0.89 10.82 21.32
C ARG A 380 -0.15 11.01 19.99
N LEU A 381 -0.83 11.53 18.97
CA LEU A 381 -0.22 11.82 17.67
C LEU A 381 0.87 12.88 17.79
N LEU A 382 0.61 13.97 18.53
CA LEU A 382 1.58 15.04 18.73
C LEU A 382 2.80 14.52 19.50
N ASP A 383 2.60 13.74 20.56
CA ASP A 383 3.69 13.13 21.32
C ASP A 383 4.56 12.21 20.45
N LEU A 384 3.93 11.37 19.63
CA LEU A 384 4.64 10.45 18.72
C LEU A 384 5.42 11.19 17.62
N MET A 385 4.95 12.36 17.19
CA MET A 385 5.63 13.17 16.19
C MET A 385 6.91 13.82 16.74
N GLU A 386 7.02 13.98 18.05
CA GLU A 386 8.24 14.47 18.72
C GLU A 386 9.29 13.35 18.87
N ASP A 387 8.87 12.08 18.99
CA ASP A 387 9.77 10.93 19.13
C ASP A 387 10.02 10.19 17.80
N ARG A 388 10.81 10.82 16.94
CA ARG A 388 11.22 10.22 15.66
C ARG A 388 12.04 8.93 15.84
N GLY A 389 12.79 8.80 16.93
CA GLY A 389 13.61 7.62 17.22
C GLY A 389 12.75 6.38 17.44
N TYR A 390 11.67 6.53 18.21
CA TYR A 390 10.69 5.48 18.41
C TYR A 390 10.02 5.07 17.09
N LEU A 391 9.55 6.02 16.27
CA LEU A 391 8.92 5.69 14.98
C LEU A 391 9.85 4.87 14.06
N LEU A 392 11.13 5.23 14.00
CA LEU A 392 12.13 4.46 13.25
C LEU A 392 12.32 3.05 13.80
N SER A 393 12.39 2.89 15.12
CA SER A 393 12.54 1.57 15.75
C SER A 393 11.34 0.64 15.45
N VAL A 394 10.13 1.19 15.45
CA VAL A 394 8.90 0.47 15.08
C VAL A 394 8.97 0.01 13.63
N LEU A 395 9.35 0.90 12.71
CA LEU A 395 9.45 0.58 11.29
C LEU A 395 10.54 -0.44 10.99
N GLN A 396 11.67 -0.39 11.70
CA GLN A 396 12.75 -1.36 11.57
C GLN A 396 12.27 -2.75 12.00
N LEU A 397 11.71 -2.87 13.21
CA LEU A 397 11.18 -4.14 13.73
C LEU A 397 10.09 -4.71 12.81
N GLY A 398 9.20 -3.84 12.31
CA GLY A 398 8.16 -4.22 11.37
C GLY A 398 8.73 -4.77 10.06
N ALA A 399 9.76 -4.14 9.50
CA ALA A 399 10.41 -4.58 8.27
C ALA A 399 11.14 -5.92 8.44
N GLU A 400 11.78 -6.15 9.60
CA GLU A 400 12.40 -7.43 9.95
C GLU A 400 11.36 -8.55 9.99
N LYS A 401 10.26 -8.36 10.75
CA LYS A 401 9.16 -9.33 10.84
C LYS A 401 8.52 -9.58 9.47
N ALA A 402 8.26 -8.52 8.70
CA ALA A 402 7.69 -8.63 7.35
C ALA A 402 8.62 -9.45 6.43
N THR A 403 9.91 -9.15 6.43
CA THR A 403 10.90 -9.90 5.63
C THR A 403 10.91 -11.38 6.03
N GLU A 404 10.92 -11.68 7.33
CA GLU A 404 10.90 -13.06 7.84
C GLU A 404 9.68 -13.85 7.31
N ILE A 405 8.48 -13.28 7.35
CA ILE A 405 7.26 -13.98 6.90
C ILE A 405 7.10 -14.00 5.37
N GLY A 406 7.71 -13.06 4.65
CA GLY A 406 7.65 -12.94 3.19
C GLY A 406 8.69 -13.79 2.47
N GLN A 407 9.88 -13.97 3.06
CA GLN A 407 11.02 -14.68 2.47
C GLN A 407 10.66 -16.09 1.95
N PRO A 408 9.91 -16.93 2.69
CA PRO A 408 9.57 -18.27 2.21
C PRO A 408 8.72 -18.27 0.94
N THR A 409 7.86 -17.26 0.76
CA THR A 409 7.04 -17.10 -0.44
C THR A 409 7.90 -16.66 -1.62
N TRP A 410 8.80 -15.70 -1.40
CA TRP A 410 9.76 -15.26 -2.42
C TRP A 410 10.66 -16.41 -2.89
N ASP A 411 11.24 -17.17 -1.96
CA ASP A 411 12.10 -18.30 -2.30
C ASP A 411 11.35 -19.37 -3.11
N LYS A 412 10.08 -19.65 -2.74
CA LYS A 412 9.23 -20.59 -3.47
C LYS A 412 8.92 -20.08 -4.88
N ALA A 413 8.63 -18.79 -5.03
CA ALA A 413 8.40 -18.18 -6.33
C ALA A 413 9.67 -18.27 -7.21
N CYS A 414 10.84 -17.93 -6.66
CA CYS A 414 12.13 -18.04 -7.35
C CYS A 414 12.39 -19.47 -7.86
N TYR A 415 12.27 -20.44 -6.96
CA TYR A 415 12.45 -21.86 -7.30
C TYR A 415 11.55 -22.29 -8.46
N ASN A 416 10.27 -21.93 -8.39
CA ASN A 416 9.26 -22.31 -9.38
C ASN A 416 9.47 -21.65 -10.75
N VAL A 417 10.08 -20.45 -10.81
CA VAL A 417 10.47 -19.80 -12.08
C VAL A 417 11.88 -20.15 -12.54
N GLY A 418 12.61 -20.99 -11.80
CA GLY A 418 13.97 -21.42 -12.14
C GLY A 418 15.07 -20.42 -11.77
N ILE A 419 14.79 -19.42 -10.94
CA ILE A 419 15.80 -18.55 -10.33
C ILE A 419 16.35 -19.28 -9.10
N SER A 420 17.67 -19.43 -9.00
CA SER A 420 18.30 -20.15 -7.88
C SER A 420 17.92 -19.48 -6.55
N PRO A 421 17.14 -20.14 -5.67
CA PRO A 421 16.78 -19.55 -4.38
C PRO A 421 18.01 -19.54 -3.48
N GLN A 422 17.97 -18.78 -2.37
CA GLN A 422 19.07 -18.77 -1.42
C GLN A 422 19.42 -20.19 -0.96
N LEU A 423 20.72 -20.47 -0.80
CA LEU A 423 21.25 -21.81 -0.45
C LEU A 423 20.60 -22.39 0.82
N SER A 424 20.21 -21.52 1.76
CA SER A 424 19.48 -21.84 2.99
C SER A 424 18.16 -22.56 2.71
N TRP A 425 17.37 -22.10 1.74
CA TRP A 425 16.08 -22.68 1.38
C TRP A 425 16.22 -24.08 0.74
N LEU A 426 17.18 -24.24 -0.18
CA LEU A 426 17.46 -25.54 -0.84
C LEU A 426 17.81 -26.63 0.18
N SER A 427 18.55 -26.27 1.22
CA SER A 427 18.93 -27.19 2.29
C SER A 427 17.73 -27.66 3.12
N GLN A 428 16.75 -26.78 3.37
CA GLN A 428 15.52 -27.11 4.10
C GLN A 428 14.59 -28.00 3.30
N GLN A 429 14.45 -27.77 1.98
CA GLN A 429 13.64 -28.64 1.11
C GLN A 429 14.23 -30.05 1.02
N LYS A 430 15.56 -30.19 0.87
CA LYS A 430 16.24 -31.50 0.91
C LYS A 430 15.98 -32.26 2.22
N ARG A 431 15.90 -31.56 3.36
CA ARG A 431 15.57 -32.15 4.65
C ARG A 431 14.09 -32.59 4.75
N LYS A 432 13.15 -31.81 4.21
CA LYS A 432 11.72 -32.19 4.16
C LYS A 432 11.49 -33.43 3.30
N VAL A 433 12.12 -33.50 2.12
CA VAL A 433 12.06 -34.67 1.24
C VAL A 433 12.66 -35.92 1.91
N LYS A 434 13.78 -35.80 2.63
CA LYS A 434 14.34 -36.91 3.39
C LYS A 434 13.41 -37.39 4.52
N LYS A 435 12.76 -36.46 5.24
CA LYS A 435 11.80 -36.80 6.31
C LYS A 435 10.52 -37.47 5.79
N SER A 436 9.99 -37.04 4.64
CA SER A 436 8.79 -37.66 4.04
C SER A 436 9.07 -39.06 3.49
N VAL A 437 10.30 -39.32 3.03
CA VAL A 437 10.73 -40.66 2.59
C VAL A 437 10.96 -41.58 3.80
N SER A 438 11.52 -41.08 4.90
CA SER A 438 11.73 -41.87 6.13
C SER A 438 10.46 -42.14 6.94
N SER A 439 9.36 -41.40 6.70
CA SER A 439 8.05 -41.66 7.34
C SER A 439 7.12 -42.53 6.48
N ALA A 440 7.53 -42.83 5.24
CA ALA A 440 6.81 -43.69 4.30
C ALA A 440 7.48 -45.07 4.13
N THR A 441 8.54 -45.33 4.90
CA THR A 441 9.20 -46.64 5.11
C THR A 441 8.97 -47.04 6.55
#